data_AF-A0A7S1W9Q6-F1
#
_entry.id   AF-A0A7S1W9Q6-F1
#
_cell.length_a   1.000
_cell.length_b   1.000
_cell.length_c   1.000
_cell.angle_alpha   90.00
_cell.angle_beta   90.00
_cell.angle_gamma   90.00
#
_symmetry.space_group_name_H-M   'P 1'
#
loop_
_entity.id
_entity.type
_entity.pdbx_description
1 polymer ?
#
loop_
_entity_poly.entity_id
_entity_poly.type
_entity_poly.pdbx_seq_one_letter_code
_entity_poly.pdbx_strand_id
1 'polypeptide(L)'
;GGPPLALSAWLRSVLARGRCPLPWMPEMDFGFLHRLDVPSSGLILCGTSFSGLLALRWQLDTYRVERHYVVFGHGVAAAELREVVMNIDPVAVDSRRSFVSELCGKPARTWLTVSAHLTVPFGS
;
A
#
# COMPACT_ATOMS: atom_id res chain seq x y z
N GLY A 1 19.71 1.90 18.08
CA GLY A 1 19.30 2.18 16.69
C GLY A 1 18.67 3.56 16.67
N GLY A 2 19.11 4.45 15.77
CA GLY A 2 18.49 5.78 15.65
C GLY A 2 17.03 5.68 15.20
N PRO A 3 16.26 6.78 15.30
CA PRO A 3 14.90 6.82 14.76
C PRO A 3 14.94 6.46 13.26
N PRO A 4 13.96 5.69 12.75
CA PRO A 4 13.89 5.37 11.33
C PRO A 4 13.86 6.67 10.52
N LEU A 5 14.71 6.76 9.50
CA LEU A 5 14.71 7.90 8.59
C LEU A 5 13.37 7.94 7.86
N ALA A 6 12.73 9.11 7.87
CA ALA A 6 11.52 9.32 7.09
C ALA A 6 11.82 9.10 5.60
N LEU A 7 10.96 8.37 4.88
CA LEU A 7 11.12 8.11 3.44
C LEU A 7 11.23 9.42 2.64
N SER A 8 10.54 10.48 3.07
CA SER A 8 10.66 11.82 2.48
C SER A 8 12.02 12.47 2.71
N ALA A 9 12.71 12.18 3.83
CA ALA A 9 14.08 12.65 4.04
C ALA A 9 15.07 11.97 3.09
N TRP A 10 14.90 10.66 2.87
CA TRP A 10 15.68 9.93 1.88
C TRP A 10 15.41 10.45 0.45
N LEU A 11 14.15 10.65 0.04
CA LEU A 11 13.84 11.21 -1.28
C LEU A 11 14.52 12.57 -1.52
N ARG A 12 14.52 13.43 -0.50
CA ARG A 12 15.18 14.75 -0.57
C ARG A 12 16.70 14.68 -0.68
N SER A 13 17.33 13.57 -0.29
CA SER A 13 18.78 13.39 -0.45
C SER A 13 19.17 12.85 -1.83
N VAL A 14 18.27 12.12 -2.49
CA VAL A 14 18.54 11.53 -3.82
C VAL A 14 18.03 12.37 -5.00
N LEU A 15 17.02 13.21 -4.78
CA LEU A 15 16.44 14.07 -5.83
C LEU A 15 16.97 15.50 -5.71
N ALA A 16 17.11 16.19 -6.84
CA ALA A 16 17.51 17.59 -6.85
C ALA A 16 16.28 18.52 -6.73
N ARG A 17 16.25 19.38 -5.71
CA ARG A 17 15.12 20.30 -5.44
C ARG A 17 14.72 21.15 -6.65
N GLY A 18 15.69 21.62 -7.44
CA GLY A 18 15.42 22.44 -8.63
C GLY A 18 14.76 21.69 -9.80
N ARG A 19 14.85 20.35 -9.83
CA ARG A 19 14.24 19.50 -10.87
C ARG A 19 12.99 18.79 -10.38
N CYS A 20 12.95 18.46 -9.09
CA CYS A 20 11.86 17.75 -8.46
C CYS A 20 11.50 18.47 -7.14
N PRO A 21 10.60 19.46 -7.16
CA PRO A 21 10.27 20.23 -5.96
C PRO A 21 9.34 19.48 -4.99
N LEU A 22 8.58 18.49 -5.48
CA LEU A 22 7.52 17.81 -4.73
C LEU A 22 7.97 17.18 -3.39
N PRO A 23 9.15 16.56 -3.26
CA PRO A 23 9.63 16.02 -1.98
C PRO A 23 9.81 17.05 -0.85
N TRP A 24 9.75 18.36 -1.15
CA TRP A 24 9.81 19.46 -0.18
C TRP A 24 8.45 20.09 0.12
N MET A 25 7.36 19.56 -0.42
CA MET A 25 6.00 20.12 -0.32
C MET A 25 5.09 19.19 0.50
N PRO A 26 4.99 19.38 1.83
CA PRO A 26 4.09 18.60 2.69
C PRO A 26 2.63 18.63 2.23
N GLU A 27 2.18 19.76 1.68
CA GLU A 27 0.83 19.98 1.15
C GLU A 27 0.50 19.11 -0.08
N MET A 28 1.51 18.51 -0.70
CA MET A 28 1.38 17.56 -1.80
C MET A 28 1.80 16.14 -1.37
N ASP A 29 1.75 15.84 -0.07
CA ASP A 29 2.19 14.57 0.52
C ASP A 29 3.64 14.22 0.12
N PHE A 30 4.51 15.22 -0.02
CA PHE A 30 5.89 15.06 -0.48
C PHE A 30 6.00 14.41 -1.88
N GLY A 31 4.93 14.46 -2.68
CA GLY A 31 4.84 13.81 -3.99
C GLY A 31 4.45 12.33 -3.95
N PHE A 32 4.21 11.73 -2.78
CA PHE A 32 3.77 10.34 -2.69
C PHE A 32 2.36 10.16 -3.27
N LEU A 33 2.18 9.12 -4.09
CA LEU A 33 0.88 8.77 -4.67
C LEU A 33 0.05 7.90 -3.71
N HIS A 34 0.70 6.99 -3.01
CA HIS A 34 0.08 6.05 -2.08
C HIS A 34 1.06 5.70 -0.95
N ARG A 35 0.55 5.04 0.08
CA ARG A 35 1.32 4.55 1.24
C ARG A 35 1.48 3.04 1.22
N LEU A 36 2.43 2.56 2.01
CA LEU A 36 2.54 1.20 2.52
C LEU A 36 2.43 1.27 4.03
N ASP A 37 1.88 0.24 4.66
CA ASP A 37 1.87 0.17 6.12
C ASP A 37 3.27 -0.14 6.64
N VAL A 38 3.56 0.31 7.88
CA VAL A 38 4.89 0.19 8.50
C VAL A 38 5.48 -1.22 8.47
N PRO A 39 4.74 -2.33 8.69
CA PRO A 39 5.31 -3.67 8.61
C PRO A 39 5.47 -4.20 7.17
N SER A 40 5.12 -3.41 6.15
CA SER A 40 5.22 -3.80 4.75
C SER A 40 6.47 -3.19 4.11
N SER A 41 7.06 -3.94 3.17
CA SER A 41 8.07 -3.45 2.23
C SER A 41 7.49 -3.44 0.82
N GLY A 42 8.13 -2.73 -0.09
CA GLY A 42 7.77 -2.77 -1.50
C GLY A 42 7.98 -1.46 -2.25
N LEU A 43 7.31 -1.36 -3.38
CA LEU A 43 7.37 -0.22 -4.28
C LEU A 43 6.42 0.89 -3.82
N ILE A 44 6.88 2.13 -3.87
CA ILE A 44 6.09 3.34 -3.67
C ILE A 44 6.24 4.22 -4.90
N LEU A 45 5.12 4.66 -5.46
CA LEU A 45 5.12 5.64 -6.54
C LEU A 45 5.13 7.06 -5.99
N CYS A 46 5.98 7.90 -6.58
CA CYS A 46 6.14 9.31 -6.27
C CYS A 46 6.16 10.13 -7.57
N GLY A 47 5.43 11.23 -7.59
CA GLY A 47 5.48 12.20 -8.67
C GLY A 47 6.76 13.04 -8.60
N THR A 48 7.43 13.22 -9.74
CA THR A 48 8.63 14.08 -9.85
C THR A 48 8.34 15.48 -10.40
N SER A 49 7.12 15.69 -10.89
CA SER A 49 6.58 16.97 -11.35
C SER A 49 5.09 17.05 -11.02
N PHE A 50 4.54 18.26 -10.97
CA PHE A 50 3.11 18.46 -10.69
C PHE A 50 2.21 17.74 -11.70
N SER A 51 2.50 17.87 -13.00
CA SER A 51 1.74 17.19 -14.06
C SER A 51 1.85 15.67 -13.93
N GLY A 52 3.04 15.15 -13.61
CA GLY A 52 3.24 13.73 -13.34
C GLY A 52 2.45 13.24 -12.13
N LEU A 53 2.46 13.97 -11.01
CA LEU A 53 1.68 13.62 -9.81
C LEU A 53 0.18 13.63 -10.08
N LEU A 54 -0.33 14.63 -10.80
CA LEU A 54 -1.75 14.70 -11.17
C LEU A 54 -2.15 13.55 -12.11
N ALA A 55 -1.31 13.23 -13.10
CA ALA A 55 -1.54 12.09 -13.98
C ALA A 55 -1.56 10.76 -13.21
N LEU A 56 -0.65 10.58 -12.25
CA LEU A 56 -0.62 9.42 -11.38
C LEU A 56 -1.86 9.33 -10.47
N ARG A 57 -2.29 10.44 -9.88
CA ARG A 57 -3.53 10.51 -9.08
C ARG A 57 -4.75 10.11 -9.90
N TRP A 58 -4.87 10.67 -11.11
CA TRP A 58 -5.92 10.27 -12.04
C TRP A 58 -5.91 8.77 -12.35
N GLN A 59 -4.74 8.19 -12.59
CA GLN A 59 -4.62 6.74 -12.81
C GLN A 59 -5.03 5.93 -11.57
N LEU A 60 -4.67 6.37 -10.37
CA LEU A 60 -5.05 5.71 -9.12
C LEU A 60 -6.57 5.74 -8.93
N ASP A 61 -7.19 6.91 -9.09
CA ASP A 61 -8.64 7.13 -8.90
C ASP A 61 -9.48 6.40 -9.96
N THR A 62 -8.90 6.13 -11.13
CA THR A 62 -9.53 5.37 -12.22
C THR A 62 -9.13 3.89 -12.26
N TYR A 63 -8.52 3.37 -11.19
CA TYR A 63 -8.12 1.96 -11.05
C TYR A 63 -7.16 1.46 -12.15
N ARG A 64 -6.31 2.34 -12.69
CA ARG A 64 -5.27 2.01 -13.69
C ARG A 64 -3.90 1.71 -13.10
N VAL A 65 -3.75 1.85 -11.78
CA VAL A 65 -2.53 1.48 -11.07
C VAL A 65 -2.72 0.09 -10.44
N GLU A 66 -2.05 -0.90 -11.01
CA GLU A 66 -2.01 -2.26 -10.48
C GLU A 66 -0.98 -2.36 -9.35
N ARG A 67 -1.36 -3.02 -8.26
CA ARG A 67 -0.49 -3.23 -7.09
C ARG A 67 -0.50 -4.71 -6.74
N HIS A 68 0.66 -5.34 -6.86
CA HIS A 68 0.84 -6.76 -6.60
C HIS A 68 1.64 -6.93 -5.32
N TYR A 69 1.09 -7.71 -4.39
CA TYR A 69 1.70 -7.97 -3.10
C TYR A 69 1.96 -9.46 -2.94
N VAL A 70 3.08 -9.79 -2.31
CA VAL A 70 3.32 -11.14 -1.78
C VAL A 70 3.12 -11.07 -0.28
N VAL A 71 2.24 -11.92 0.24
CA VAL A 71 1.90 -11.96 1.66
C VAL A 71 2.13 -13.36 2.21
N PHE A 72 2.57 -13.42 3.46
CA PHE A 72 2.60 -14.64 4.25
C PHE A 72 1.53 -14.54 5.34
N GLY A 73 0.61 -15.50 5.35
CA GLY A 73 -0.52 -15.54 6.28
C GLY A 73 -0.54 -16.85 7.07
N HIS A 74 -1.36 -16.89 8.12
CA HIS A 74 -1.59 -18.09 8.90
C HIS A 74 -2.71 -18.95 8.30
N GLY A 75 -2.66 -20.26 8.54
CA GLY A 75 -3.64 -21.21 8.04
C GLY A 75 -3.39 -21.67 6.60
N VAL A 76 -4.22 -22.61 6.15
CA VAL A 76 -4.18 -23.16 4.79
C VAL A 76 -5.32 -22.52 4.01
N ALA A 77 -4.98 -21.71 3.01
CA ALA A 77 -5.97 -21.12 2.13
C ALA A 77 -6.45 -22.16 1.11
N ALA A 78 -7.71 -22.09 0.71
CA ALA A 78 -8.20 -22.92 -0.40
C ALA A 78 -7.41 -22.59 -1.68
N ALA A 79 -6.95 -23.61 -2.40
CA ALA A 79 -6.17 -23.43 -3.63
C ALA A 79 -6.98 -22.72 -4.72
N GLU A 80 -8.30 -22.74 -4.61
CA GLU A 80 -9.29 -22.12 -5.48
C GLU A 80 -9.66 -20.69 -5.06
N LEU A 81 -9.09 -20.15 -3.96
CA LEU A 81 -9.32 -18.77 -3.57
C LEU A 81 -8.76 -17.83 -4.65
N ARG A 82 -9.64 -17.04 -5.25
CA ARG A 82 -9.30 -16.07 -6.32
C ARG A 82 -9.59 -14.63 -5.96
N GLU A 83 -10.60 -14.42 -5.11
CA GLU A 83 -11.09 -13.08 -4.81
C GLU A 83 -11.70 -13.04 -3.41
N VAL A 84 -11.55 -11.89 -2.76
CA VAL A 84 -12.30 -11.51 -1.56
C VAL A 84 -12.96 -10.17 -1.85
N VAL A 85 -14.29 -10.14 -1.77
CA VAL A 85 -15.11 -8.93 -1.95
C VAL A 85 -15.85 -8.66 -0.65
N MET A 86 -15.49 -7.59 0.04
CA MET A 86 -16.05 -7.22 1.35
C MET A 86 -16.06 -5.70 1.48
N ASN A 87 -17.00 -5.17 2.28
CA ASN A 87 -16.97 -3.75 2.64
C ASN A 87 -16.09 -3.55 3.89
N ILE A 88 -15.29 -2.49 3.90
CA ILE A 88 -14.40 -2.16 5.02
C ILE A 88 -14.95 -0.96 5.78
N ASP A 89 -15.01 -1.05 7.10
CA ASP A 89 -15.43 0.05 7.96
C ASP A 89 -14.41 1.23 7.87
N PRO A 90 -14.82 2.41 7.37
CA PRO A 90 -13.92 3.55 7.26
C PRO A 90 -13.62 4.23 8.60
N VAL A 91 -14.48 4.08 9.62
CA VAL A 91 -14.33 4.73 10.93
C VAL A 91 -13.29 4.00 11.78
N ALA A 92 -13.17 2.69 11.61
CA ALA A 92 -12.15 1.89 12.27
C ALA A 92 -10.71 2.24 11.85
N VAL A 93 -10.51 2.91 10.71
CA VAL A 93 -9.17 3.22 10.16
C VAL A 93 -8.31 4.04 11.16
N ASP A 94 -8.92 4.89 11.98
CA ASP A 94 -8.22 5.65 13.02
C ASP A 94 -7.71 4.77 14.18
N SER A 95 -8.27 3.57 14.36
CA SER A 95 -7.91 2.64 15.44
C SER A 95 -6.68 1.76 15.14
N ARG A 96 -5.97 1.99 14.01
CA ARG A 96 -4.93 1.11 13.45
C ARG A 96 -5.39 -0.32 13.16
N ARG A 97 -6.71 -0.55 13.13
CA ARG A 97 -7.33 -1.83 12.78
C ARG A 97 -8.34 -1.58 11.66
N SER A 98 -8.61 -2.61 10.88
CA SER A 98 -9.65 -2.58 9.86
C SER A 98 -10.61 -3.73 10.12
N PHE A 99 -11.91 -3.45 10.02
CA PHE A 99 -12.95 -4.46 10.19
C PHE A 99 -13.80 -4.55 8.93
N VAL A 100 -14.33 -5.74 8.68
CA VAL A 100 -15.35 -5.94 7.66
C VAL A 100 -16.67 -5.39 8.20
N SER A 101 -17.35 -4.58 7.40
CA SER A 101 -18.68 -4.04 7.73
C SER A 101 -19.73 -4.71 6.85
N GLU A 102 -20.76 -5.31 7.46
CA GLU A 102 -21.83 -5.96 6.71
C GLU A 102 -22.88 -4.97 6.19
N LEU A 103 -23.07 -3.84 6.89
CA LEU A 103 -24.21 -2.95 6.68
C LEU A 103 -23.84 -1.66 5.92
N CYS A 104 -22.71 -1.04 6.27
CA CYS A 104 -22.30 0.24 5.72
C CYS A 104 -20.77 0.37 5.81
N GLY A 105 -20.08 0.12 4.71
CA GLY A 105 -18.63 0.22 4.62
C GLY A 105 -18.18 0.61 3.23
N LYS A 106 -16.93 1.01 3.09
CA LYS A 106 -16.33 1.30 1.79
C LYS A 106 -16.13 -0.02 1.03
N PRO A 107 -16.66 -0.16 -0.20
CA PRO A 107 -16.49 -1.39 -0.97
C PRO A 107 -15.01 -1.63 -1.25
N ALA A 108 -14.56 -2.86 -1.02
CA ALA A 108 -13.20 -3.30 -1.28
C ALA A 108 -13.18 -4.66 -1.98
N ARG A 109 -12.16 -4.85 -2.81
CA ARG A 109 -11.97 -6.03 -3.61
C ARG A 109 -10.48 -6.33 -3.69
N THR A 110 -10.13 -7.59 -3.43
CA THR A 110 -8.77 -8.08 -3.51
C THR A 110 -8.76 -9.37 -4.32
N TRP A 111 -7.90 -9.45 -5.32
CA TRP A 111 -7.63 -10.67 -6.06
C TRP A 111 -6.41 -11.38 -5.45
N LEU A 112 -6.47 -12.70 -5.37
CA LEU A 112 -5.46 -13.52 -4.73
C LEU A 112 -5.11 -14.73 -5.57
N THR A 113 -3.91 -15.26 -5.36
CA THR A 113 -3.48 -16.57 -5.83
C THR A 113 -2.63 -17.20 -4.76
N VAL A 114 -2.98 -18.44 -4.37
CA VAL A 114 -2.18 -19.21 -3.41
C VAL A 114 -0.92 -19.71 -4.12
N SER A 115 0.24 -19.19 -3.72
CA SER A 115 1.53 -19.57 -4.33
C SER A 115 2.08 -20.87 -3.75
N ALA A 116 2.01 -21.05 -2.42
CA ALA A 116 2.48 -22.24 -1.73
C ALA A 116 1.89 -22.34 -0.32
N HIS A 117 1.91 -23.57 0.23
CA HIS A 117 1.71 -23.83 1.65
C HIS A 117 3.02 -24.29 2.26
N LEU A 118 3.42 -23.65 3.37
CA LEU A 118 4.60 -24.04 4.14
C LEU A 118 4.13 -24.83 5.36
N THR A 119 4.55 -26.08 5.46
CA THR A 119 4.32 -26.92 6.63
C THR A 119 5.63 -27.04 7.41
N VAL A 120 5.58 -26.78 8.71
CA VAL A 120 6.68 -27.11 9.60
C VAL A 120 6.42 -28.53 10.09
N PRO A 121 7.26 -29.52 9.77
CA PRO A 121 7.10 -30.86 10.33
C PRO A 121 7.22 -30.77 11.86
N PHE A 122 6.22 -31.30 12.57
CA PHE A 122 6.36 -31.53 14.01
C PHE A 122 7.42 -32.63 14.19
N GLY A 123 8.37 -32.39 15.10
CA GLY A 123 9.61 -33.16 15.24
C GLY A 123 9.44 -34.69 15.23
N SER A 124 10.34 -35.33 14.50
CA SER A 124 10.80 -36.71 14.68
C SER A 124 11.66 -36.84 15.92
#